data_AF-A0A800AF22-F1
#
_entry.id   AF-A0A800AF22-F1
#
_cell.length_a   1.000
_cell.length_b   1.000
_cell.length_c   1.000
_cell.angle_alpha   90.00
_cell.angle_beta   90.00
_cell.angle_gamma   90.00
#
_symmetry.space_group_name_H-M   'P 1'
#
loop_
_entity.id
_entity.type
_entity.pdbx_description
1 polymer ?
#
loop_
_entity_poly.entity_id
_entity_poly.type
_entity_poly.pdbx_seq_one_letter_code
_entity_poly.pdbx_strand_id
1 'polypeptide(L)'
;MNRKFWILGCLLVIIIFGMALLHQSDLPSKPLSEATRNTNGLIVMLTDFGEKDFYVGAVKGAIYSIYEKARIDSITHQITKFDIAEGAYTLAKAAAEFPSGTVFVAVVDPGVGSERKAIVLKTEDGKYFVGPDNGLFTSVIDELGLAELREITNPALMRKAELSSTFHGRDIFGPVAAHLAAGTPLEEVGPLMKNYVNLDIQQARVVNGQIIGEISA
;
A
#
# COMPACT_ATOMS: atom_id res chain seq x y z
N MET A 1 8.32 80.71 17.38
CA MET A 1 9.58 80.66 18.13
C MET A 1 9.63 79.33 18.89
N ASN A 2 10.44 78.37 18.39
CA ASN A 2 11.14 77.25 19.06
C ASN A 2 10.36 76.33 20.04
N ARG A 3 10.36 74.98 20.00
CA ARG A 3 11.31 73.90 19.56
C ARG A 3 10.44 72.63 19.30
N LYS A 4 10.53 71.83 18.23
CA LYS A 4 11.52 70.82 17.77
C LYS A 4 11.98 69.74 18.78
N PHE A 5 11.65 68.48 18.42
CA PHE A 5 12.33 67.17 18.66
C PHE A 5 12.18 66.53 20.06
N TRP A 6 11.60 65.33 20.23
CA TRP A 6 12.16 63.96 20.04
C TRP A 6 11.03 62.97 20.49
N ILE A 7 10.53 61.94 19.79
CA ILE A 7 11.02 60.55 19.53
C ILE A 7 9.79 59.85 18.89
N LEU A 8 9.76 59.49 17.60
CA LEU A 8 10.29 58.28 16.97
C LEU A 8 9.98 56.96 17.71
N GLY A 9 8.83 56.34 17.43
CA GLY A 9 8.62 54.92 17.75
C GLY A 9 7.17 54.55 17.98
N CYS A 10 6.44 54.20 16.91
CA CYS A 10 5.31 53.25 16.95
C CYS A 10 4.73 52.92 15.56
N LEU A 11 5.52 53.09 14.48
CA LEU A 11 5.08 52.84 13.11
C LEU A 11 5.98 51.80 12.44
N LEU A 12 6.21 50.66 13.11
CA LEU A 12 6.89 49.50 12.51
C LEU A 12 6.67 48.19 13.30
N VAL A 13 5.42 47.79 13.54
CA VAL A 13 5.11 46.42 14.06
C VAL A 13 4.17 45.64 13.12
N ILE A 14 3.73 46.23 12.01
CA ILE A 14 2.73 45.60 11.13
C ILE A 14 3.34 44.80 9.96
N ILE A 15 4.66 44.72 9.79
CA ILE A 15 5.27 44.17 8.55
C ILE A 15 6.23 42.98 8.74
N ILE A 16 6.45 42.44 9.95
CA ILE A 16 7.32 41.25 10.11
C ILE A 16 6.63 40.16 10.92
N PHE A 17 5.74 39.43 10.25
CA PHE A 17 5.38 38.01 10.43
C PHE A 17 4.35 37.73 9.30
N GLY A 18 4.73 37.70 8.03
CA GLY A 18 5.85 36.90 7.52
C GLY A 18 5.46 35.43 7.51
N MET A 19 4.63 35.05 6.52
CA MET A 19 4.65 33.72 5.87
C MET A 19 4.79 32.50 6.80
N ALA A 20 3.76 32.20 7.58
CA ALA A 20 3.49 30.82 8.00
C ALA A 20 2.25 30.34 7.24
N LEU A 21 2.52 29.87 6.02
CA LEU A 21 1.60 29.16 5.15
C LEU A 21 0.89 28.04 5.91
N LEU A 22 -0.44 28.04 5.74
CA LEU A 22 -1.26 26.85 5.48
C LEU A 22 -0.48 25.54 5.39
N HIS A 23 -0.42 24.80 6.51
CA HIS A 23 -0.32 23.36 6.49
C HIS A 23 -0.97 22.79 7.75
N GLN A 24 -2.27 23.01 7.88
CA GLN A 24 -3.11 21.93 8.38
C GLN A 24 -2.99 20.84 7.32
N SER A 25 -2.20 19.81 7.59
CA SER A 25 -2.25 18.59 6.79
C SER A 25 -3.63 17.98 7.04
N ASP A 26 -4.57 18.37 6.18
CA ASP A 26 -5.92 17.85 6.15
C ASP A 26 -5.84 16.32 6.15
N LEU A 27 -6.49 15.73 7.15
CA LEU A 27 -6.79 14.30 7.15
C LEU A 27 -7.42 13.95 5.80
N PRO A 28 -7.15 12.75 5.24
CA PRO A 28 -7.75 12.36 3.98
C PRO A 28 -9.26 12.57 4.06
N SER A 29 -9.79 13.24 3.05
CA SER A 29 -11.19 13.66 2.96
C SER A 29 -12.13 12.50 3.32
N LYS A 30 -13.26 12.84 3.96
CA LYS A 30 -14.36 11.91 4.28
C LYS A 30 -14.53 10.91 3.11
N PRO A 31 -14.65 9.59 3.39
CA PRO A 31 -14.58 8.57 2.35
C PRO A 31 -15.57 8.88 1.22
N LEU A 32 -15.07 8.88 -0.02
CA LEU A 32 -15.80 9.35 -1.21
C LEU A 32 -17.15 8.66 -1.36
N SER A 33 -18.12 9.24 -2.06
CA SER A 33 -19.37 8.51 -2.34
C SER A 33 -19.07 7.23 -3.12
N GLU A 34 -19.78 6.13 -2.86
CA GLU A 34 -19.54 4.82 -3.49
C GLU A 34 -19.61 4.88 -5.03
N ALA A 35 -20.41 5.82 -5.57
CA ALA A 35 -20.55 6.06 -7.00
C ALA A 35 -19.35 6.75 -7.67
N THR A 36 -18.39 7.27 -6.90
CA THR A 36 -17.25 8.06 -7.41
C THR A 36 -15.90 7.37 -7.18
N ARG A 37 -15.89 6.22 -6.50
CA ARG A 37 -14.65 5.51 -6.19
C ARG A 37 -14.24 4.62 -7.35
N ASN A 38 -12.93 4.58 -7.60
CA ASN A 38 -12.31 3.59 -8.49
C ASN A 38 -12.17 2.21 -7.83
N THR A 39 -12.54 2.09 -6.55
CA THR A 39 -12.51 0.85 -5.77
C THR A 39 -13.91 0.40 -5.39
N ASN A 40 -14.07 -0.92 -5.22
CA ASN A 40 -15.36 -1.55 -4.91
C ASN A 40 -15.56 -1.82 -3.40
N GLY A 41 -14.64 -1.33 -2.56
CA GLY A 41 -14.67 -1.50 -1.10
C GLY A 41 -14.35 -2.92 -0.59
N LEU A 42 -14.01 -3.87 -1.47
CA LEU A 42 -13.53 -5.21 -1.10
C LEU A 42 -12.01 -5.16 -0.86
N ILE A 43 -11.60 -5.75 0.27
CA ILE A 43 -10.19 -5.97 0.61
C ILE A 43 -9.97 -7.47 0.76
N VAL A 44 -9.05 -8.03 -0.01
CA VAL A 44 -8.75 -9.46 -0.02
C VAL A 44 -7.34 -9.70 0.48
N MET A 45 -7.17 -10.60 1.45
CA MET A 45 -5.88 -10.82 2.09
C MET A 45 -5.23 -12.14 1.64
N LEU A 46 -3.90 -12.12 1.46
CA LEU A 46 -3.06 -13.31 1.31
C LEU A 46 -1.81 -13.17 2.19
N THR A 47 -1.54 -14.13 3.08
CA THR A 47 -0.36 -14.06 3.95
C THR A 47 0.23 -15.43 4.28
N ASP A 48 1.43 -15.45 4.89
CA ASP A 48 2.07 -16.62 5.49
C ASP A 48 1.97 -16.65 7.04
N PHE A 49 1.04 -15.88 7.61
CA PHE A 49 0.92 -15.70 9.06
C PHE A 49 0.34 -16.93 9.79
N GLY A 50 -0.38 -17.79 9.07
CA GLY A 50 -1.28 -18.78 9.66
C GLY A 50 -2.50 -18.14 10.32
N GLU A 51 -3.36 -19.00 10.88
CA GLU A 51 -4.62 -18.59 11.53
C GLU A 51 -4.69 -18.93 13.02
N LYS A 52 -3.60 -19.48 13.58
CA LYS A 52 -3.56 -19.89 14.99
C LYS A 52 -3.46 -18.69 15.94
N ASP A 53 -2.83 -17.61 15.48
CA ASP A 53 -2.38 -16.50 16.30
C ASP A 53 -3.10 -15.20 15.90
N PHE A 54 -2.86 -14.11 16.64
CA PHE A 54 -3.62 -12.87 16.50
C PHE A 54 -3.31 -12.03 15.25
N TYR A 55 -2.27 -12.38 14.47
CA TYR A 55 -1.74 -11.50 13.41
C TYR A 55 -2.80 -11.10 12.39
N VAL A 56 -3.52 -12.06 11.80
CA VAL A 56 -4.59 -11.78 10.82
C VAL A 56 -5.67 -10.89 11.43
N GLY A 57 -6.11 -11.22 12.65
CA GLY A 57 -7.14 -10.45 13.36
C GLY A 57 -6.71 -9.00 13.61
N ALA A 58 -5.44 -8.77 13.96
CA ALA A 58 -4.90 -7.44 14.18
C ALA A 58 -4.84 -6.59 12.89
N VAL A 59 -4.49 -7.20 11.74
CA VAL A 59 -4.54 -6.50 10.45
C VAL A 59 -5.97 -6.12 10.10
N LYS A 60 -6.93 -7.04 10.25
CA LYS A 60 -8.36 -6.76 10.04
C LYS A 60 -8.85 -5.63 10.95
N GLY A 61 -8.48 -5.64 12.23
CA GLY A 61 -8.80 -4.56 13.17
C GLY A 61 -8.23 -3.20 12.75
N ALA A 62 -6.98 -3.18 12.26
CA ALA A 62 -6.37 -1.96 11.74
C ALA A 62 -7.13 -1.43 10.51
N ILE A 63 -7.53 -2.30 9.59
CA ILE A 63 -8.36 -1.94 8.44
C ILE A 63 -9.70 -1.33 8.88
N TYR A 64 -10.44 -2.02 9.76
CA TYR A 64 -11.75 -1.56 10.22
C TYR A 64 -11.67 -0.24 11.00
N SER A 65 -10.56 0.05 11.68
CA SER A 65 -10.37 1.32 12.37
C SER A 65 -10.31 2.54 11.44
N ILE A 66 -10.03 2.32 10.15
CA ILE A 66 -9.95 3.36 9.12
C ILE A 66 -11.18 3.33 8.23
N TYR A 67 -11.59 2.13 7.79
CA TYR A 67 -12.76 1.95 6.93
C TYR A 67 -13.69 0.87 7.51
N GLU A 68 -14.59 1.29 8.39
CA GLU A 68 -15.54 0.42 9.09
C GLU A 68 -16.44 -0.38 8.13
N LYS A 69 -16.71 0.16 6.93
CA LYS A 69 -17.53 -0.50 5.89
C LYS A 69 -16.73 -1.42 4.97
N ALA A 70 -15.43 -1.63 5.23
CA ALA A 70 -14.63 -2.54 4.42
C ALA A 70 -15.27 -3.93 4.39
N ARG A 71 -15.34 -4.53 3.20
CA ARG A 71 -15.65 -5.96 3.06
C ARG A 71 -14.32 -6.67 3.03
N ILE A 72 -13.98 -7.43 4.07
CA ILE A 72 -12.70 -8.14 4.14
C ILE A 72 -12.92 -9.62 3.90
N ASP A 73 -12.20 -10.17 2.93
CA ASP A 73 -12.10 -11.61 2.68
C ASP A 73 -10.62 -12.04 2.59
N SER A 74 -10.38 -13.33 2.39
CA SER A 74 -9.04 -13.89 2.30
C SER A 74 -8.95 -14.91 1.17
N ILE A 75 -7.83 -14.92 0.44
CA ILE A 75 -7.45 -16.04 -0.42
C ILE A 75 -6.97 -17.19 0.48
N THR A 76 -5.94 -16.91 1.29
CA THR A 76 -5.38 -17.86 2.26
C THR A 76 -4.44 -17.12 3.22
N HIS A 77 -4.26 -17.68 4.41
CA HIS A 77 -3.21 -17.27 5.35
C HIS A 77 -2.19 -18.39 5.57
N GLN A 78 -2.20 -19.41 4.70
CA GLN A 78 -1.45 -20.65 4.83
C GLN A 78 -0.35 -20.79 3.79
N ILE A 79 0.07 -19.70 3.14
CA ILE A 79 1.27 -19.73 2.28
C ILE A 79 2.43 -20.27 3.11
N THR A 80 3.27 -21.12 2.53
CA THR A 80 4.46 -21.63 3.22
C THR A 80 5.28 -20.44 3.72
N LYS A 81 5.71 -20.52 4.99
CA LYS A 81 6.44 -19.41 5.63
C LYS A 81 7.61 -18.96 4.78
N PHE A 82 7.61 -17.67 4.46
CA PHE A 82 8.62 -16.99 3.66
C PHE A 82 8.72 -17.40 2.18
N ASP A 83 7.81 -18.23 1.68
CA ASP A 83 7.79 -18.64 0.27
C ASP A 83 7.12 -17.57 -0.60
N ILE A 84 7.93 -16.64 -1.09
CA ILE A 84 7.47 -15.52 -1.93
C ILE A 84 6.95 -16.04 -3.28
N ALA A 85 7.51 -17.12 -3.81
CA ALA A 85 7.13 -17.66 -5.12
C ALA A 85 5.75 -18.34 -5.06
N GLU A 86 5.49 -19.16 -4.04
CA GLU A 86 4.16 -19.73 -3.77
C GLU A 86 3.12 -18.62 -3.57
N GLY A 87 3.48 -17.60 -2.78
CA GLY A 87 2.63 -16.44 -2.55
C GLY A 87 2.31 -15.69 -3.84
N ALA A 88 3.30 -15.45 -4.70
CA ALA A 88 3.14 -14.72 -5.96
C ALA A 88 2.23 -15.48 -6.94
N TYR A 89 2.46 -16.78 -7.11
CA TYR A 89 1.65 -17.63 -7.97
C TYR A 89 0.21 -17.70 -7.48
N THR A 90 -0.01 -18.04 -6.20
CA THR A 90 -1.33 -18.15 -5.60
C THR A 90 -2.10 -16.83 -5.69
N LEU A 91 -1.44 -15.71 -5.40
CA LEU A 91 -2.03 -14.38 -5.50
C LEU A 91 -2.50 -14.06 -6.91
N ALA A 92 -1.66 -14.27 -7.92
CA ALA A 92 -2.00 -13.97 -9.31
C ALA A 92 -3.21 -14.79 -9.80
N LYS A 93 -3.20 -16.11 -9.55
CA LYS A 93 -4.28 -17.00 -9.97
C LYS A 93 -5.61 -16.66 -9.30
N ALA A 94 -5.61 -16.42 -7.99
CA ALA A 94 -6.84 -16.06 -7.30
C ALA A 94 -7.31 -14.65 -7.69
N ALA A 95 -6.40 -13.68 -7.78
CA ALA A 95 -6.76 -12.28 -8.06
C ALA A 95 -7.42 -12.09 -9.42
N ALA A 96 -7.11 -12.91 -10.42
CA ALA A 96 -7.73 -12.87 -11.75
C ALA A 96 -9.27 -13.01 -11.71
N GLU A 97 -9.81 -13.74 -10.74
CA GLU A 97 -11.24 -14.00 -10.60
C GLU A 97 -12.01 -12.87 -9.88
N PHE A 98 -11.30 -11.94 -9.23
CA PHE A 98 -11.94 -10.84 -8.52
C PHE A 98 -12.34 -9.71 -9.48
N PRO A 99 -13.39 -8.94 -9.15
CA PRO A 99 -13.78 -7.78 -9.96
C PRO A 99 -12.73 -6.66 -9.88
N SER A 100 -12.71 -5.79 -10.88
CA SER A 100 -11.97 -4.53 -10.87
C SER A 100 -12.29 -3.69 -9.63
N GLY A 101 -11.32 -2.88 -9.19
CA GLY A 101 -11.42 -2.05 -8.00
C GLY A 101 -11.24 -2.80 -6.67
N THR A 102 -10.95 -4.10 -6.71
CA THR A 102 -10.60 -4.89 -5.50
C THR A 102 -9.20 -4.50 -5.02
N VAL A 103 -9.03 -4.38 -3.70
CA VAL A 103 -7.73 -4.09 -3.08
C VAL A 103 -7.20 -5.35 -2.40
N PHE A 104 -6.01 -5.79 -2.77
CA PHE A 104 -5.34 -6.94 -2.18
C PHE A 104 -4.31 -6.49 -1.15
N VAL A 105 -4.31 -7.12 0.01
CA VAL A 105 -3.22 -7.01 1.00
C VAL A 105 -2.47 -8.33 0.99
N ALA A 106 -1.27 -8.33 0.40
CA ALA A 106 -0.46 -9.54 0.32
C ALA A 106 0.81 -9.38 1.16
N VAL A 107 1.04 -10.32 2.08
CA VAL A 107 2.19 -10.27 3.00
C VAL A 107 2.83 -11.65 3.15
N VAL A 108 3.89 -11.87 2.37
CA VAL A 108 4.91 -12.89 2.59
C VAL A 108 6.23 -12.14 2.59
N ASP A 109 6.78 -11.88 3.78
CA ASP A 109 7.78 -10.81 3.95
C ASP A 109 8.92 -11.20 4.90
N PRO A 110 9.85 -12.09 4.47
CA PRO A 110 11.04 -12.41 5.25
C PRO A 110 11.96 -11.19 5.46
N GLY A 111 11.82 -10.15 4.64
CA GLY A 111 12.58 -8.91 4.70
C GLY A 111 11.93 -7.81 5.53
N VAL A 112 10.90 -8.10 6.33
CA VAL A 112 10.24 -7.08 7.16
C VAL A 112 11.26 -6.38 8.09
N GLY A 113 11.15 -5.06 8.21
CA GLY A 113 12.08 -4.24 9.00
C GLY A 113 13.44 -3.99 8.35
N SER A 114 13.68 -4.50 7.14
CA SER A 114 14.85 -4.13 6.32
C SER A 114 14.57 -2.90 5.45
N GLU A 115 15.53 -2.55 4.59
CA GLU A 115 15.43 -1.47 3.59
C GLU A 115 14.43 -1.76 2.43
N ARG A 116 13.78 -2.93 2.42
CA ARG A 116 12.81 -3.27 1.36
C ARG A 116 11.61 -2.33 1.39
N LYS A 117 11.23 -1.84 0.22
CA LYS A 117 10.15 -0.85 0.09
C LYS A 117 8.77 -1.44 0.39
N ALA A 118 7.88 -0.59 0.85
CA ALA A 118 6.45 -0.87 0.90
C ALA A 118 5.82 -0.26 -0.37
N ILE A 119 4.99 -1.01 -1.10
CA ILE A 119 4.51 -0.61 -2.42
C ILE A 119 3.02 -0.82 -2.61
N VAL A 120 2.44 -0.03 -3.51
CA VAL A 120 1.12 -0.25 -4.10
C VAL A 120 1.26 -0.39 -5.61
N LEU A 121 0.76 -1.50 -6.12
CA LEU A 121 0.64 -1.77 -7.54
C LEU A 121 -0.83 -1.62 -7.97
N LYS A 122 -1.06 -1.05 -9.15
CA LYS A 122 -2.33 -1.04 -9.85
C LYS A 122 -2.19 -1.78 -11.17
N THR A 123 -3.05 -2.76 -11.42
CA THR A 123 -3.10 -3.52 -12.67
C THR A 123 -3.88 -2.78 -13.75
N GLU A 124 -3.72 -3.20 -15.01
CA GLU A 124 -4.44 -2.61 -16.15
C GLU A 124 -5.96 -2.77 -16.04
N ASP A 125 -6.41 -3.88 -15.46
CA ASP A 125 -7.82 -4.14 -15.17
C ASP A 125 -8.35 -3.46 -13.89
N GLY A 126 -7.54 -2.59 -13.28
CA GLY A 126 -7.97 -1.68 -12.21
C GLY A 126 -8.04 -2.29 -10.81
N LYS A 127 -7.34 -3.39 -10.53
CA LYS A 127 -7.16 -3.92 -9.18
C LYS A 127 -5.92 -3.29 -8.52
N TYR A 128 -5.88 -3.33 -7.20
CA TYR A 128 -4.82 -2.72 -6.39
C TYR A 128 -4.17 -3.78 -5.51
N PHE A 129 -2.85 -3.75 -5.35
CA PHE A 129 -2.09 -4.72 -4.56
C PHE A 129 -1.13 -3.98 -3.64
N VAL A 130 -1.26 -4.22 -2.33
CA VAL A 130 -0.52 -3.53 -1.27
C VAL A 130 0.35 -4.54 -0.53
N GLY A 131 1.67 -4.30 -0.49
CA GLY A 131 2.60 -5.27 0.08
C GLY A 131 4.08 -4.87 -0.02
N PRO A 132 4.99 -5.82 0.29
CA PRO A 132 6.44 -5.60 0.19
C PRO A 132 6.96 -5.63 -1.25
N ASP A 133 7.95 -4.79 -1.57
CA ASP A 133 8.72 -4.87 -2.81
C ASP A 133 9.81 -5.93 -2.70
N ASN A 134 9.42 -7.19 -2.82
CA ASN A 134 10.32 -8.36 -2.69
C ASN A 134 10.09 -9.43 -3.77
N GLY A 135 9.33 -9.10 -4.81
CA GLY A 135 8.97 -10.04 -5.88
C GLY A 135 7.60 -10.71 -5.71
N LEU A 136 6.89 -10.51 -4.59
CA LEU A 136 5.56 -11.09 -4.37
C LEU A 136 4.53 -10.71 -5.44
N PHE A 137 4.71 -9.59 -6.13
CA PHE A 137 3.82 -9.14 -7.21
C PHE A 137 4.29 -9.49 -8.62
N THR A 138 5.34 -10.30 -8.76
CA THR A 138 5.89 -10.70 -10.07
C THR A 138 4.82 -11.33 -10.96
N SER A 139 4.19 -12.42 -10.51
CA SER A 139 3.18 -13.12 -11.30
C SER A 139 1.92 -12.28 -11.53
N VAL A 140 1.59 -11.35 -10.62
CA VAL A 140 0.49 -10.40 -10.80
C VAL A 140 0.77 -9.45 -11.97
N ILE A 141 2.00 -8.92 -12.04
CA ILE A 141 2.43 -8.04 -13.14
C ILE A 141 2.41 -8.80 -14.47
N ASP A 142 2.95 -10.02 -14.47
CA ASP A 142 3.07 -10.82 -15.68
C ASP A 142 1.71 -11.22 -16.25
N GLU A 143 0.71 -11.51 -15.39
CA GLU A 143 -0.59 -12.00 -15.82
C GLU A 143 -1.67 -10.91 -15.97
N LEU A 144 -1.67 -9.90 -15.11
CA LEU A 144 -2.71 -8.85 -15.06
C LEU A 144 -2.24 -7.48 -15.56
N GLY A 145 -0.96 -7.36 -15.91
CA GLY A 145 -0.33 -6.14 -16.39
C GLY A 145 -0.08 -5.11 -15.29
N LEU A 146 0.84 -4.17 -15.56
CA LEU A 146 1.19 -3.08 -14.65
C LEU A 146 0.72 -1.74 -15.24
N ALA A 147 -0.29 -1.13 -14.63
CA ALA A 147 -0.72 0.23 -14.97
C ALA A 147 0.08 1.28 -14.19
N GLU A 148 0.29 1.07 -12.90
CA GLU A 148 0.93 2.05 -12.03
C GLU A 148 1.56 1.39 -10.81
N LEU A 149 2.75 1.86 -10.41
CA LEU A 149 3.44 1.41 -9.20
C LEU A 149 3.86 2.61 -8.37
N ARG A 150 3.63 2.55 -7.06
CA ARG A 150 4.01 3.61 -6.12
C ARG A 150 4.67 3.06 -4.87
N GLU A 151 5.61 3.83 -4.36
CA GLU A 151 6.16 3.61 -3.03
C GLU A 151 5.18 4.15 -1.98
N ILE A 152 4.98 3.40 -0.90
CA ILE A 152 4.19 3.84 0.24
C ILE A 152 5.09 4.70 1.13
N THR A 153 4.99 6.01 0.99
CA THR A 153 5.77 6.97 1.79
C THR A 153 4.91 7.94 2.60
N ASN A 154 3.59 7.93 2.42
CA ASN A 154 2.70 8.85 3.12
C ASN A 154 2.32 8.31 4.53
N PRO A 155 2.84 8.88 5.63
CA PRO A 155 2.53 8.42 6.98
C PRO A 155 1.08 8.68 7.39
N ALA A 156 0.36 9.60 6.71
CA ALA A 156 -1.04 9.86 6.99
C ALA A 156 -1.96 8.68 6.64
N LEU A 157 -1.49 7.75 5.80
CA LEU A 157 -2.21 6.53 5.41
C LEU A 157 -1.76 5.30 6.22
N MET A 158 -0.78 5.47 7.11
CA MET A 158 -0.27 4.41 7.97
C MET A 158 -0.95 4.45 9.34
N ARG A 159 -0.69 3.44 10.17
CA ARG A 159 -1.18 3.43 11.54
C ARG A 159 -0.56 4.62 12.32
N LYS A 160 -1.40 5.33 13.07
CA LYS A 160 -1.00 6.52 13.85
C LYS A 160 -0.12 6.22 15.07
N ALA A 161 -0.07 4.96 15.50
CA ALA A 161 0.81 4.54 16.58
C ALA A 161 2.24 4.35 16.04
N GLU A 162 3.19 4.14 16.95
CA GLU A 162 4.55 3.77 16.57
C GLU A 162 4.55 2.51 15.68
N LEU A 163 5.22 2.59 14.54
CA LEU A 163 5.30 1.50 13.57
C LEU A 163 6.20 0.40 14.13
N SER A 164 5.73 -0.84 14.11
CA SER A 164 6.53 -1.99 14.54
C SER A 164 7.50 -2.40 13.45
N SER A 165 8.75 -2.68 13.84
CA SER A 165 9.79 -3.15 12.92
C SER A 165 9.46 -4.48 12.24
N THR A 166 8.60 -5.31 12.85
CA THR A 166 8.31 -6.67 12.38
C THR A 166 6.86 -6.89 11.97
N PHE A 167 6.01 -5.86 11.97
CA PHE A 167 4.57 -6.05 11.70
C PHE A 167 3.95 -5.01 10.77
N HIS A 168 4.60 -4.79 9.63
CA HIS A 168 4.12 -3.86 8.59
C HIS A 168 2.77 -4.25 7.99
N GLY A 169 2.36 -5.53 8.06
CA GLY A 169 0.99 -5.95 7.71
C GLY A 169 -0.09 -5.16 8.44
N ARG A 170 0.08 -4.98 9.76
CA ARG A 170 -0.86 -4.21 10.61
C ARG A 170 -0.62 -2.72 10.53
N ASP A 171 0.65 -2.30 10.47
CA ASP A 171 1.02 -0.92 10.67
C ASP A 171 1.06 -0.09 9.37
N ILE A 172 1.22 -0.73 8.22
CA ILE A 172 1.37 -0.07 6.91
C ILE A 172 0.37 -0.63 5.91
N PHE A 173 0.46 -1.93 5.59
CA PHE A 173 -0.25 -2.50 4.44
C PHE A 173 -1.77 -2.51 4.62
N GLY A 174 -2.26 -3.00 5.77
CA GLY A 174 -3.68 -2.96 6.11
C GLY A 174 -4.26 -1.53 6.08
N PRO A 175 -3.66 -0.57 6.81
CA PRO A 175 -4.08 0.83 6.77
C PRO A 175 -4.15 1.47 5.38
N VAL A 176 -3.11 1.29 4.55
CA VAL A 176 -3.07 1.83 3.20
C VAL A 176 -4.17 1.21 2.32
N ALA A 177 -4.37 -0.11 2.42
CA ALA A 177 -5.45 -0.78 1.71
C ALA A 177 -6.84 -0.28 2.15
N ALA A 178 -7.03 0.00 3.43
CA ALA A 178 -8.27 0.57 3.95
C ALA A 178 -8.57 1.95 3.33
N HIS A 179 -7.55 2.82 3.24
CA HIS A 179 -7.67 4.12 2.58
C HIS A 179 -8.01 4.01 1.10
N LEU A 180 -7.32 3.12 0.35
CA LEU A 180 -7.61 2.88 -1.06
C LEU A 180 -9.04 2.35 -1.26
N ALA A 181 -9.47 1.37 -0.47
CA ALA A 181 -10.84 0.84 -0.50
C ALA A 181 -11.89 1.89 -0.08
N ALA A 182 -11.50 2.87 0.75
CA ALA A 182 -12.30 4.03 1.11
C ALA A 182 -12.34 5.14 0.04
N GLY A 183 -11.56 4.98 -1.05
CA GLY A 183 -11.55 5.89 -2.19
C GLY A 183 -10.42 6.91 -2.20
N THR A 184 -9.42 6.79 -1.32
CA THR A 184 -8.22 7.64 -1.39
C THR A 184 -7.56 7.50 -2.77
N PRO A 185 -7.26 8.61 -3.47
CA PRO A 185 -6.56 8.57 -4.74
C PRO A 185 -5.19 7.88 -4.63
N LEU A 186 -4.80 7.12 -5.65
CA LEU A 186 -3.56 6.34 -5.63
C LEU A 186 -2.32 7.25 -5.50
N GLU A 187 -2.38 8.45 -6.06
CA GLU A 187 -1.33 9.45 -5.98
C GLU A 187 -1.01 9.94 -4.57
N GLU A 188 -1.96 9.83 -3.63
CA GLU A 188 -1.72 10.19 -2.23
C GLU A 188 -0.86 9.16 -1.49
N VAL A 189 -0.66 7.96 -2.06
CA VAL A 189 0.16 6.90 -1.43
C VAL A 189 1.65 7.29 -1.34
N GLY A 190 2.16 7.95 -2.39
CA GLY A 190 3.56 8.32 -2.51
C GLY A 190 4.04 8.41 -3.96
N PRO A 191 5.36 8.51 -4.18
CA PRO A 191 5.94 8.74 -5.51
C PRO A 191 5.79 7.52 -6.43
N LEU A 192 5.77 7.78 -7.74
CA LEU A 192 5.83 6.74 -8.77
C LEU A 192 7.15 5.99 -8.71
N MET A 193 7.08 4.68 -8.89
CA MET A 193 8.24 3.79 -9.01
C MET A 193 8.40 3.30 -10.45
N LYS A 194 9.65 3.18 -10.88
CA LYS A 194 10.02 2.61 -12.19
C LYS A 194 10.67 1.23 -12.08
N ASN A 195 11.28 0.96 -10.93
CA ASN A 195 11.99 -0.27 -10.65
C ASN A 195 11.29 -0.97 -9.48
N TYR A 196 11.22 -2.29 -9.55
CA TYR A 196 10.66 -3.17 -8.53
C TYR A 196 11.41 -4.49 -8.58
N VAL A 197 11.32 -5.26 -7.50
CA VAL A 197 11.88 -6.61 -7.44
C VAL A 197 11.00 -7.56 -8.25
N ASN A 198 11.64 -8.32 -9.14
CA ASN A 198 11.00 -9.33 -9.97
C ASN A 198 11.67 -10.69 -9.68
N LEU A 199 10.88 -11.73 -9.45
CA LEU A 199 11.39 -13.09 -9.23
C LEU A 199 11.86 -13.68 -10.57
N ASP A 200 13.01 -14.35 -10.57
CA ASP A 200 13.42 -15.15 -11.73
C ASP A 200 12.62 -16.45 -11.77
N ILE A 201 11.40 -16.37 -12.29
CA ILE A 201 10.53 -17.52 -12.50
C ILE A 201 10.92 -18.17 -13.82
N GLN A 202 11.64 -19.28 -13.75
CA GLN A 202 12.10 -20.02 -14.93
C GLN A 202 10.88 -20.52 -15.74
N GLN A 203 10.64 -19.93 -16.90
CA GLN A 203 9.62 -20.43 -17.81
C GLN A 203 10.01 -21.80 -18.38
N ALA A 204 9.00 -22.66 -18.59
CA ALA A 204 9.21 -23.92 -19.27
C ALA A 204 9.80 -23.69 -20.66
N ARG A 205 10.87 -24.41 -20.99
CA ARG A 205 11.60 -24.24 -22.25
C ARG A 205 11.80 -25.56 -22.96
N VAL A 206 11.79 -25.51 -24.29
CA VAL A 206 12.12 -26.67 -25.12
C VAL A 206 13.62 -26.71 -25.35
N VAL A 207 14.29 -27.77 -24.88
CA VAL A 207 15.71 -28.02 -25.08
C VAL A 207 15.87 -29.39 -25.74
N ASN A 208 16.46 -29.44 -26.93
CA ASN A 208 16.69 -30.68 -27.68
C ASN A 208 15.43 -31.55 -27.87
N GLY A 209 14.27 -30.92 -28.08
CA GLY A 209 12.98 -31.62 -28.22
C GLY A 209 12.36 -32.11 -26.91
N GLN A 210 12.96 -31.78 -25.75
CA GLN A 210 12.40 -32.05 -24.42
C GLN A 210 11.84 -30.75 -23.82
N ILE A 211 10.71 -30.83 -23.12
CA ILE A 211 10.20 -29.72 -22.32
C ILE A 211 10.86 -29.82 -20.94
N ILE A 212 11.63 -28.79 -20.57
CA ILE A 212 12.22 -28.62 -19.25
C ILE A 212 11.41 -27.54 -18.53
N GLY A 213 10.90 -27.87 -17.37
CA GLY A 213 10.23 -26.94 -16.47
C GLY A 213 10.49 -27.33 -15.02
N GLU A 214 10.01 -26.51 -14.10
CA GLU A 214 10.03 -26.78 -12.66
C GLU A 214 8.60 -27.08 -12.19
N ILE A 215 8.47 -27.94 -11.17
CA ILE A 215 7.19 -28.15 -10.51
C ILE A 215 7.02 -26.99 -9.51
N SER A 216 6.21 -26.02 -9.87
CA SER A 216 5.73 -24.96 -8.97
C SER A 216 4.56 -25.50 -8.15
N ALA A 217 4.57 -25.26 -6.82
CA ALA A 217 3.50 -25.67 -5.90
C ALA A 217 2.29 -24.74 -6.00
#